data_AF-A0A8J2I8B6-F1
#
_entry.id   AF-A0A8J2I8B6-F1
#
_cell.length_a   1.000
_cell.length_b   1.000
_cell.length_c   1.000
_cell.angle_alpha   90.00
_cell.angle_beta   90.00
_cell.angle_gamma   90.00
#
_symmetry.space_group_name_H-M   'P 1'
#
loop_
_entity.id
_entity.type
_entity.pdbx_description
1 polymer ?
#
loop_
_entity_poly.entity_id
_entity_poly.type
_entity_poly.pdbx_seq_one_letter_code
_entity_poly.pdbx_strand_id
1 'polypeptide(L)'
;MANRLSHSLNEIESHTPAIKSQGTENDVVSKNGEQIEEGDHVYTKIRGGRHEGDVNKIVTDQEEADAEGVKHPPKVLFTDQKGKDVAHNPGTLDVTDKA
;
A
#
# COMPACT_ATOMS: atom_id res chain seq x y z
N MET A 1 25.62 38.49 -28.18
CA MET A 1 24.17 38.64 -27.93
C MET A 1 23.79 37.59 -26.91
N ALA A 2 23.62 37.99 -25.64
CA ALA A 2 23.33 37.06 -24.56
C ALA A 2 21.89 36.54 -24.72
N ASN A 3 21.75 35.22 -24.80
CA ASN A 3 20.49 34.53 -25.00
C ASN A 3 19.56 34.78 -23.81
N ARG A 4 18.47 35.52 -24.06
CA ARG A 4 17.46 36.00 -23.12
C ARG A 4 16.44 34.91 -22.76
N LEU A 5 16.88 33.67 -22.58
CA LEU A 5 16.00 32.49 -22.39
C LEU A 5 16.26 31.72 -21.09
N SER A 6 17.24 32.12 -20.27
CA SER A 6 17.59 31.39 -19.04
C SER A 6 16.78 31.77 -17.80
N HIS A 7 15.91 32.79 -17.86
CA HIS A 7 15.22 33.31 -16.67
C HIS A 7 13.79 32.76 -16.49
N SER A 8 13.31 31.88 -17.40
CA SER A 8 11.92 31.41 -17.39
C SER A 8 11.71 30.03 -16.77
N LEU A 9 12.77 29.31 -16.38
CA LEU A 9 12.64 27.94 -15.85
C LEU A 9 12.56 27.90 -14.31
N ASN A 10 13.19 28.85 -13.63
CA ASN A 10 13.23 28.86 -12.16
C ASN A 10 11.92 29.36 -11.51
N GLU A 11 11.04 30.05 -12.25
CA GLU A 11 9.75 30.50 -11.71
C GLU A 11 8.69 29.40 -11.71
N ILE A 12 8.78 28.42 -12.63
CA ILE A 12 7.79 27.35 -12.78
C ILE A 12 7.92 26.30 -11.66
N GLU A 13 9.15 26.09 -11.16
CA GLU A 13 9.40 25.17 -10.04
C GLU A 13 8.85 25.67 -8.70
N SER A 14 8.56 26.96 -8.58
CA SER A 14 8.15 27.57 -7.29
C SER A 14 6.64 27.50 -7.00
N HIS A 15 5.81 27.15 -7.98
CA HIS A 15 4.34 27.25 -7.89
C HIS A 15 3.58 25.99 -8.31
N THR A 16 4.27 24.86 -8.47
CA THR A 16 3.57 23.58 -8.55
C THR A 16 3.45 23.05 -7.12
N PRO A 17 2.25 22.85 -6.55
CA PRO A 17 2.15 22.11 -5.30
C PRO A 17 2.81 20.77 -5.56
N ALA A 18 3.78 20.39 -4.74
CA ALA A 18 4.41 19.09 -4.79
C ALA A 18 3.29 18.04 -4.78
N ILE A 19 2.96 17.51 -5.96
CA ILE A 19 2.18 16.31 -6.06
C ILE A 19 3.07 15.30 -5.35
N LYS A 20 2.65 14.85 -4.16
CA LYS A 20 3.21 13.68 -3.50
C LYS A 20 2.89 12.47 -4.38
N SER A 21 3.51 12.40 -5.55
CA SER A 21 3.62 11.21 -6.36
C SER A 21 4.93 10.57 -5.94
N GLN A 22 4.91 9.91 -4.79
CA GLN A 22 5.78 8.76 -4.57
C GLN A 22 4.99 7.50 -4.96
N GLY A 23 4.44 7.50 -6.18
CA GLY A 23 3.90 6.30 -6.81
C GLY A 23 5.06 5.51 -7.39
N THR A 24 5.75 4.77 -6.54
CA THR A 24 6.68 3.73 -6.96
C THR A 24 5.88 2.48 -7.28
N GLU A 25 5.44 2.37 -8.54
CA GLU A 25 5.12 1.18 -9.39
C GLU A 25 4.70 -0.19 -8.81
N ASN A 26 4.32 -0.31 -7.53
CA ASN A 26 3.76 -1.49 -6.86
C ASN A 26 2.78 -1.07 -5.75
N ASP A 27 1.88 -0.13 -6.04
CA ASP A 27 0.92 0.33 -5.04
C ASP A 27 0.02 -0.85 -4.62
N VAL A 28 0.23 -1.34 -3.39
CA VAL A 28 -0.63 -2.34 -2.76
C VAL A 28 -1.79 -1.59 -2.15
N VAL A 29 -2.91 -1.58 -2.87
CA VAL A 29 -4.06 -0.74 -2.53
C VAL A 29 -5.20 -1.59 -1.95
N SER A 30 -5.83 -1.05 -0.91
CA SER A 30 -7.05 -1.56 -0.30
C SER A 30 -8.24 -1.48 -1.26
N LYS A 31 -9.36 -2.06 -0.83
CA LYS A 31 -10.63 -1.99 -1.53
C LYS A 31 -11.10 -0.56 -1.82
N ASN A 32 -10.75 0.41 -0.97
CA ASN A 32 -11.22 1.79 -1.07
C ASN A 32 -10.25 2.73 -1.79
N GLY A 33 -9.15 2.21 -2.36
CA GLY A 33 -8.15 3.04 -3.01
C GLY A 33 -7.06 3.56 -2.06
N GLU A 34 -7.09 3.17 -0.79
CA GLU A 34 -6.08 3.57 0.20
C GLU A 34 -4.86 2.63 0.08
N GLN A 35 -3.66 3.19 -0.01
CA GLN A 35 -2.41 2.42 0.05
C GLN A 35 -2.36 1.62 1.36
N ILE A 36 -1.83 0.40 1.34
CA ILE A 36 -1.62 -0.43 2.54
C ILE A 36 -0.12 -0.50 2.81
N GLU A 37 0.27 -0.24 4.05
CA GLU A 37 1.66 -0.33 4.52
C GLU A 37 1.77 -1.29 5.71
N GLU A 38 2.99 -1.73 6.02
CA GLU A 38 3.25 -2.52 7.23
C GLU A 38 2.90 -1.70 8.48
N GLY A 39 2.22 -2.33 9.43
CA GLY A 39 1.70 -1.68 10.63
C GLY A 39 0.29 -1.09 10.50
N ASP A 40 -0.25 -0.92 9.30
CA ASP A 40 -1.63 -0.46 9.11
C ASP A 40 -2.62 -1.47 9.71
N HIS A 41 -3.70 -0.99 10.34
CA HIS A 41 -4.77 -1.87 10.82
C HIS A 41 -5.76 -2.15 9.68
N VAL A 42 -5.84 -3.41 9.26
CA VAL A 42 -6.71 -3.85 8.17
C VAL A 42 -7.78 -4.80 8.67
N TYR A 43 -8.89 -4.86 7.96
CA TYR A 43 -9.90 -5.87 8.22
C TYR A 43 -10.60 -6.39 6.96
N THR A 44 -11.19 -7.57 7.10
CA THR A 44 -12.09 -8.18 6.12
C THR A 44 -13.31 -8.79 6.81
N LYS A 45 -14.51 -8.56 6.25
CA LYS A 45 -15.77 -9.10 6.78
C LYS A 45 -15.99 -10.52 6.27
N ILE A 46 -16.44 -11.41 7.15
CA ILE A 46 -16.88 -12.76 6.82
C ILE A 46 -18.27 -13.02 7.40
N ARG A 47 -18.92 -14.10 6.98
CA ARG A 47 -20.23 -14.46 7.55
C ARG A 47 -20.07 -14.78 9.05
N GLY A 48 -20.70 -13.97 9.90
CA GLY A 48 -20.67 -14.15 11.35
C GLY A 48 -19.43 -13.60 12.04
N GLY A 49 -18.64 -12.75 11.38
CA GLY A 49 -17.48 -12.12 12.01
C GLY A 49 -16.63 -11.29 11.06
N ARG A 50 -15.37 -11.12 11.42
CA ARG A 50 -14.34 -10.44 10.65
C ARG A 50 -12.97 -10.99 11.04
N HIS A 51 -11.99 -10.85 10.17
CA HIS A 51 -10.58 -10.92 10.53
C HIS A 51 -10.06 -9.50 10.50
N GLU A 52 -9.46 -9.05 11.60
CA GLU A 52 -8.85 -7.73 11.71
C GLU A 52 -7.54 -7.82 12.48
N GLY A 53 -6.56 -7.01 12.10
CA GLY A 53 -5.23 -7.02 12.68
C GLY A 53 -4.28 -6.07 11.94
N ASP A 54 -3.12 -5.87 12.54
CA ASP A 54 -2.08 -5.00 11.98
C ASP A 54 -1.29 -5.75 10.91
N VAL A 55 -1.00 -5.08 9.79
CA VAL A 55 -0.24 -5.68 8.69
C VAL A 55 1.17 -6.02 9.17
N ASN A 56 1.51 -7.30 9.13
CA ASN A 56 2.84 -7.79 9.45
C ASN A 56 3.79 -7.67 8.26
N LYS A 57 3.29 -7.98 7.06
CA LYS A 57 4.11 -8.07 5.85
C LYS A 57 3.26 -7.95 4.59
N ILE A 58 3.83 -7.36 3.56
CA ILE A 58 3.23 -7.30 2.22
C ILE A 58 4.11 -8.06 1.25
N VAL A 59 3.56 -9.10 0.66
CA VAL A 59 4.24 -9.96 -0.31
C VAL A 59 3.83 -9.54 -1.71
N THR A 60 4.76 -8.97 -2.47
CA THR A 60 4.56 -8.53 -3.86
C THR A 60 5.12 -9.50 -4.89
N ASP A 61 6.14 -10.25 -4.51
CA ASP A 61 6.92 -11.09 -5.42
C ASP A 61 6.62 -12.58 -5.26
N GLN A 62 6.81 -13.32 -6.35
CA GLN A 62 6.51 -14.76 -6.37
C GLN A 62 7.48 -15.57 -5.49
N GLU A 63 8.77 -15.21 -5.47
CA GLU A 63 9.78 -15.88 -4.63
C GLU A 63 9.45 -15.77 -3.14
N GLU A 64 9.03 -14.58 -2.72
CA GLU A 64 8.61 -14.34 -1.34
C GLU A 64 7.28 -15.03 -1.03
N ALA A 65 6.35 -15.07 -1.98
CA ALA A 65 5.10 -15.82 -1.83
C ALA A 65 5.37 -17.31 -1.59
N ASP A 66 6.32 -17.90 -2.33
CA ASP A 66 6.71 -19.31 -2.14
C ASP A 66 7.41 -19.54 -0.79
N ALA A 67 8.21 -18.58 -0.31
CA ALA A 67 8.84 -18.65 1.02
C ALA A 67 7.83 -18.58 2.18
N GLU A 68 6.82 -17.71 2.05
CA GLU A 68 5.72 -17.55 3.03
C GLU A 68 4.60 -18.59 2.84
N GLY A 69 4.69 -19.44 1.81
CA GLY A 69 3.68 -20.47 1.50
C GLY A 69 2.33 -19.91 1.03
N VAL A 70 2.32 -18.68 0.52
CA VAL A 70 1.13 -18.00 -0.02
C VAL A 70 1.11 -18.07 -1.54
N LYS A 71 -0.09 -17.99 -2.14
CA LYS A 71 -0.26 -18.03 -3.60
C LYS A 71 -0.87 -16.73 -4.10
N HIS A 72 -0.56 -16.38 -5.35
CA HIS A 72 -1.10 -15.24 -6.07
C HIS A 72 -0.80 -13.90 -5.39
N PRO A 73 0.47 -13.45 -5.41
CA PRO A 73 0.79 -12.10 -4.97
C PRO A 73 0.05 -11.05 -5.85
N PRO A 74 -0.27 -9.85 -5.32
CA PRO A 74 0.11 -9.37 -4.00
C PRO A 74 -0.75 -9.95 -2.86
N LYS A 75 -0.11 -10.21 -1.72
CA LYS A 75 -0.74 -10.70 -0.48
C LYS A 75 -0.34 -9.87 0.72
N VAL A 76 -1.34 -9.55 1.54
CA VAL A 76 -1.15 -8.88 2.83
C VAL A 76 -1.26 -9.94 3.92
N LEU A 77 -0.22 -10.04 4.75
CA LEU A 77 -0.13 -10.98 5.85
C LEU A 77 -0.35 -10.21 7.15
N PHE A 78 -1.28 -10.68 7.97
CA PHE A 78 -1.55 -10.11 9.29
C PHE A 78 -2.01 -11.19 10.27
N THR A 79 -1.82 -10.95 11.56
CA THR A 79 -2.39 -11.80 12.62
C THR A 79 -3.74 -11.27 13.04
N ASP A 80 -4.78 -12.10 13.01
CA ASP A 80 -6.13 -11.67 13.39
C ASP A 80 -6.28 -11.52 14.91
N GLN A 81 -7.40 -10.92 15.33
CA GLN A 81 -7.76 -10.71 16.73
C GLN A 81 -7.94 -12.00 17.56
N LYS A 82 -7.84 -13.18 16.95
CA LYS A 82 -7.87 -14.49 17.61
C LYS A 82 -6.51 -15.19 17.59
N GLY A 83 -5.45 -14.51 17.14
CA GLY A 83 -4.10 -15.04 17.03
C GLY A 83 -3.90 -15.99 15.86
N LYS A 84 -4.69 -15.86 14.78
CA LYS A 84 -4.53 -16.66 13.56
C LYS A 84 -3.82 -15.86 12.48
N ASP A 85 -2.88 -16.50 11.80
CA ASP A 85 -2.22 -15.92 10.62
C ASP A 85 -3.18 -15.90 9.43
N VAL A 86 -3.29 -14.74 8.79
CA VAL A 86 -4.18 -14.49 7.64
C VAL A 86 -3.38 -13.90 6.49
N ALA A 87 -3.49 -14.51 5.31
CA ALA A 87 -2.93 -13.99 4.06
C ALA A 87 -4.05 -13.65 3.07
N HIS A 88 -4.30 -12.36 2.85
CA HIS A 88 -5.44 -11.90 2.07
C HIS A 88 -5.04 -11.00 0.90
N ASN A 89 -5.92 -10.88 -0.09
CA ASN A 89 -5.69 -9.99 -1.24
C ASN A 89 -5.93 -8.54 -0.79
N PRO A 90 -5.03 -7.60 -1.11
CA PRO A 90 -5.12 -6.21 -0.65
C PRO A 90 -6.42 -5.52 -1.09
N GLY A 91 -6.81 -5.66 -2.36
CA GLY A 91 -8.03 -5.04 -2.93
C GLY A 91 -9.36 -5.54 -2.37
N THR A 92 -9.33 -6.37 -1.33
CA THR A 92 -10.52 -6.87 -0.62
C THR A 92 -10.48 -6.57 0.88
N LEU A 93 -9.41 -5.92 1.35
CA LEU A 93 -9.27 -5.42 2.70
C LEU A 93 -9.74 -3.96 2.77
N ASP A 94 -10.25 -3.58 3.92
CA ASP A 94 -10.51 -2.19 4.29
C ASP A 94 -9.45 -1.78 5.33
N VAL A 95 -8.90 -0.56 5.21
CA VAL A 95 -7.96 0.00 6.20
C VAL A 95 -8.78 0.77 7.24
N THR A 96 -8.50 0.56 8.53
CA THR A 96 -9.20 1.24 9.63
C THR A 96 -8.33 2.27 10.32
N ASP A 97 -7.06 1.92 10.57
CA ASP A 97 -6.09 2.78 11.21
C ASP A 97 -4.77 2.75 10.42
N LYS A 98 -4.08 3.89 10.41
CA LYS A 98 -2.78 4.07 9.75
C LYS A 98 -1.66 4.01 10.76
N ALA A 99 -0.52 3.44 10.35
CA ALA A 99 0.69 3.36 11.17
C ALA A 99 1.30 4.73 11.53
#